data_AF-A0A4C1WUP3-F1
#
_entry.id   AF-A0A4C1WUP3-F1
#
_cell.length_a   1.000
_cell.length_b   1.000
_cell.length_c   1.000
_cell.angle_alpha   90.00
_cell.angle_beta   90.00
_cell.angle_gamma   90.00
#
_symmetry.space_group_name_H-M   'P 1'
#
loop_
_entity.id
_entity.type
_entity.pdbx_description
1 polymer ?
#
loop_
_entity_poly.entity_id
_entity_poly.type
_entity_poly.pdbx_seq_one_letter_code
_entity_poly.pdbx_strand_id
1 'polypeptide(L)'
;MSRRGAMRRRVMFMCRLEQSFHELLRHYFPTTNTKTKMSPGCIVAASVLLNEAEKSDPNFMDCFNTAGARELAICDRNETLYYNLVNELVKIAETPSVDIFIVASLLYQLFTNAGKAIAHLITGTKPLLHPSIKVKAHGRHRRRLELTMHLLTFCPIKESPYPPNAIRLILNSLIHDNITVRRIATTLMVFVLKQRKRKAKKIKIDPYEIAGIPRPKEHAPGYRKDLEWAMWSDAGVPNTDEEWDKPWLKTSDYGFYTWPQELMVSAPTSDQPPINRKPEEMEEGEKCIYEFFMDEEKMNQLINYLTVEEKKGKDKFSAIRFFMFKYLFSSFGETITMKFLERALTYAGNAQEASQRSAAEIAAAAVRAPRYWPRESAIRVYEESVKVLKIGLTAIIPETVEDWTVCVLVALENQDPRRAAIVFEAVMELCLPASDADADQESSFGVCARIHAFRGILNTLSWRGAPLASALLRRLCAANFIQHPYHNVRDSIVGLLMYIFNTELVFTGGQAGPAPRLADFIAEIKPKLAPLYDSNGEIRQEKLMAMYFYGRLPPDAKALVQLTRTERCRWASRTSSATSFLYTIMPDGVTPT
;
A
#
# COMPACT_ATOMS: atom_id res chain seq x y z
N MET A 1 10.29 3.25 48.46
CA MET A 1 9.40 2.97 47.30
C MET A 1 10.25 2.60 46.09
N SER A 2 10.08 1.40 45.52
CA SER A 2 10.96 0.94 44.43
C SER A 2 10.76 1.75 43.14
N ARG A 3 11.87 2.08 42.44
CA ARG A 3 11.86 2.80 41.15
C ARG A 3 10.92 2.14 40.12
N ARG A 4 10.75 0.81 40.18
CA ARG A 4 9.82 0.06 39.30
C ARG A 4 8.35 0.36 39.59
N GLY A 5 7.97 0.53 40.86
CA GLY A 5 6.59 0.87 41.24
C GLY A 5 6.19 2.32 40.92
N ALA A 6 7.15 3.25 40.92
CA ALA A 6 6.93 4.62 40.43
C ALA A 6 6.81 4.66 38.90
N MET A 7 7.61 3.86 38.19
CA MET A 7 7.57 3.76 36.73
C MET A 7 6.24 3.17 36.21
N ARG A 8 5.76 2.06 36.80
CA ARG A 8 4.47 1.45 36.44
C ARG A 8 3.29 2.40 36.63
N ARG A 9 3.26 3.14 37.74
CA ARG A 9 2.21 4.14 38.02
C ARG A 9 2.22 5.29 37.01
N ARG A 10 3.40 5.74 36.59
CA ARG A 10 3.55 6.80 35.58
C ARG A 10 3.12 6.35 34.17
N VAL A 11 3.43 5.11 33.78
CA VAL A 11 2.97 4.55 32.50
C VAL A 11 1.45 4.41 32.48
N MET A 12 0.84 3.86 33.54
CA MET A 12 -0.63 3.80 33.64
C MET A 12 -1.29 5.18 33.62
N PHE A 13 -0.66 6.20 34.22
CA PHE A 13 -1.16 7.57 34.16
C PHE A 13 -1.12 8.13 32.74
N MET A 14 -0.06 7.90 31.98
CA MET A 14 0.03 8.34 30.57
C MET A 14 -1.03 7.65 29.70
N CYS A 15 -1.21 6.33 29.81
CA CYS A 15 -2.24 5.62 29.06
C CYS A 15 -3.66 6.12 29.41
N ARG A 16 -3.92 6.42 30.68
CA ARG A 16 -5.19 7.03 31.10
C ARG A 16 -5.37 8.42 30.51
N LEU A 17 -4.32 9.23 30.45
CA LEU A 17 -4.39 10.57 29.87
C LEU A 17 -4.62 10.52 28.36
N GLU A 18 -3.99 9.59 27.65
CA GLU A 18 -4.27 9.34 26.22
C GLU A 18 -5.71 8.87 25.99
N GLN A 19 -6.19 7.92 26.80
CA GLN A 19 -7.56 7.42 26.70
C GLN A 19 -8.58 8.53 26.99
N SER A 20 -8.37 9.30 28.07
CA SER A 20 -9.22 10.45 28.38
C SER A 20 -9.16 11.51 27.29
N PHE A 21 -7.98 11.83 26.75
CA PHE A 21 -7.86 12.76 25.62
C PHE A 21 -8.65 12.30 24.40
N HIS A 22 -8.56 11.02 24.06
CA HIS A 22 -9.29 10.42 22.94
C HIS A 22 -10.81 10.43 23.17
N GLU A 23 -11.26 10.10 24.37
CA GLU A 23 -12.68 10.16 24.76
C GLU A 23 -13.21 11.60 24.71
N LEU A 24 -12.44 12.56 25.21
CA LEU A 24 -12.78 13.99 25.17
C LEU A 24 -12.81 14.51 23.73
N LEU A 25 -11.83 14.14 22.88
CA LEU A 25 -11.86 14.49 21.46
C LEU A 25 -13.12 13.97 20.78
N ARG A 26 -13.51 12.72 21.02
CA ARG A 26 -14.76 12.16 20.47
C ARG A 26 -16.00 12.87 21.01
N HIS A 27 -16.00 13.25 22.28
CA HIS A 27 -17.15 13.90 22.91
C HIS A 27 -17.34 15.34 22.44
N TYR A 28 -16.26 16.11 22.33
CA TYR A 28 -16.30 17.54 22.00
C TYR A 28 -16.09 17.85 20.51
N PHE A 29 -15.47 16.93 19.78
CA PHE A 29 -15.36 16.96 18.32
C PHE A 29 -15.95 15.65 17.76
N PRO A 30 -17.28 15.42 17.90
CA PRO A 30 -17.93 14.20 17.39
C PRO A 30 -17.76 14.04 15.88
N THR A 31 -17.48 15.14 15.18
CA THR A 31 -17.17 15.22 13.74
C THR A 31 -15.67 15.18 13.43
N THR A 32 -14.84 14.73 14.39
CA THR A 32 -13.34 14.72 14.38
C THR A 32 -12.67 14.34 13.06
N ASN A 33 -13.35 13.64 12.15
CA ASN A 33 -12.77 13.17 10.91
C ASN A 33 -13.24 13.91 9.64
N THR A 34 -14.27 14.75 9.67
CA THR A 34 -14.85 15.41 8.48
C THR A 34 -15.61 16.69 8.86
N LYS A 35 -15.45 17.80 8.11
CA LYS A 35 -16.39 18.92 8.25
C LYS A 35 -17.79 18.41 7.92
N THR A 36 -18.76 18.62 8.81
CA THR A 36 -20.15 18.34 8.50
C THR A 36 -20.66 19.44 7.58
N LYS A 37 -21.23 19.02 6.45
CA LYS A 37 -21.93 19.91 5.54
C LYS A 37 -23.28 19.27 5.27
N MET A 38 -24.37 19.98 5.59
CA MET A 38 -25.67 19.60 5.06
C MET A 38 -25.60 19.72 3.54
N SER A 39 -25.81 18.61 2.84
CA SER A 39 -25.88 18.67 1.38
C SER A 39 -27.14 19.45 0.98
N PRO A 40 -27.12 20.21 -0.13
CA PRO A 40 -28.33 20.85 -0.64
C PRO A 40 -29.48 19.84 -0.85
N GLY A 41 -29.15 18.61 -1.25
CA GLY A 41 -30.12 17.52 -1.38
C GLY A 41 -30.76 17.08 -0.06
N CYS A 42 -30.05 17.17 1.06
CA CYS A 42 -30.63 16.87 2.39
C CYS A 42 -31.64 17.95 2.79
N ILE A 43 -31.36 19.23 2.51
CA ILE A 43 -32.27 20.34 2.79
C ILE A 43 -33.52 20.22 1.91
N VAL A 44 -33.35 19.90 0.62
CA VAL A 44 -34.46 19.66 -0.31
C VAL A 44 -35.28 18.43 0.08
N ALA A 45 -34.65 17.33 0.50
CA ALA A 45 -35.38 16.16 0.96
C ALA A 45 -36.15 16.44 2.26
N ALA A 46 -35.56 17.20 3.18
CA ALA A 46 -36.20 17.58 4.43
C ALA A 46 -37.39 18.53 4.20
N SER A 47 -37.33 19.43 3.22
CA SER A 47 -38.44 20.36 2.94
C SER A 47 -39.69 19.66 2.41
N VAL A 48 -39.54 18.51 1.74
CA VAL A 48 -40.65 17.66 1.26
C VAL A 48 -41.38 16.97 2.42
N LEU A 49 -40.70 16.76 3.55
CA LEU A 49 -41.25 16.08 4.73
C LEU A 49 -41.98 17.01 5.71
N LEU A 50 -41.93 18.33 5.49
CA LEU A 50 -42.58 19.32 6.36
C LEU A 50 -44.10 19.33 6.17
N ASN A 51 -44.84 19.32 7.28
CA ASN A 51 -46.29 19.47 7.25
C ASN A 51 -46.71 20.95 7.15
N GLU A 52 -47.98 21.22 6.82
CA GLU A 52 -48.47 22.60 6.62
C GLU A 52 -48.39 23.45 7.90
N ALA A 53 -48.49 22.85 9.08
CA ALA A 53 -48.34 23.56 10.35
C ALA A 53 -46.89 24.06 10.55
N GLU A 54 -45.90 23.22 10.26
CA GLU A 54 -44.47 23.55 10.33
C GLU A 54 -44.07 24.61 9.29
N LYS A 55 -44.64 24.54 8.08
CA LYS A 55 -44.41 25.57 7.05
C LYS A 55 -45.01 26.92 7.43
N SER A 56 -46.09 26.92 8.20
CA SER A 56 -46.77 28.12 8.67
C SER A 56 -46.14 28.77 9.91
N ASP A 57 -45.27 28.06 10.63
CA ASP A 57 -44.53 28.60 11.77
C ASP A 57 -43.30 29.40 11.29
N PRO A 58 -43.28 30.74 11.48
CA PRO A 58 -42.18 31.58 11.03
C PRO A 58 -40.85 31.28 11.74
N ASN A 59 -40.89 30.86 13.01
CA ASN A 59 -39.70 30.57 13.80
C ASN A 59 -39.06 29.26 13.35
N PHE A 60 -39.89 28.26 13.07
CA PHE A 60 -39.43 26.99 12.52
C PHE A 60 -38.81 27.19 11.13
N MET A 61 -39.47 27.93 10.25
CA MET A 61 -38.96 28.19 8.90
C MET A 61 -37.68 29.03 8.90
N ASP A 62 -37.51 29.99 9.81
CA ASP A 62 -36.23 30.69 10.00
C ASP A 62 -35.12 29.71 10.43
N CYS A 63 -35.40 28.86 11.42
CA CYS A 63 -34.44 27.84 11.87
C CYS A 63 -34.08 26.86 10.75
N PHE A 64 -35.06 26.42 9.95
CA PHE A 64 -34.86 25.52 8.81
C PHE A 64 -34.02 26.17 7.71
N ASN A 65 -34.36 27.40 7.31
CA ASN A 65 -33.65 28.13 6.26
C ASN A 65 -32.22 28.50 6.68
N THR A 66 -31.99 28.76 7.97
CA THR A 66 -30.65 29.07 8.51
C THR A 66 -29.87 27.84 8.96
N ALA A 67 -30.45 26.64 8.97
CA ALA A 67 -29.83 25.42 9.49
C ALA A 67 -28.49 25.10 8.82
N GLY A 68 -28.43 25.19 7.49
CA GLY A 68 -27.19 24.93 6.74
C GLY A 68 -26.08 25.93 7.07
N ALA A 69 -26.43 27.22 7.24
CA ALA A 69 -25.48 28.27 7.62
C ALA A 69 -25.02 28.13 9.08
N ARG A 70 -25.93 27.76 9.99
CA ARG A 70 -25.61 27.49 11.40
C ARG A 70 -24.67 26.28 11.54
N GLU A 71 -24.91 25.20 10.80
CA GLU A 71 -24.04 24.02 10.77
C GLU A 71 -22.63 24.36 10.27
N LEU A 72 -22.53 25.18 9.21
CA LEU A 72 -21.24 25.65 8.68
C LEU A 72 -20.50 26.52 9.71
N ALA A 73 -21.19 27.46 10.37
CA ALA A 73 -20.61 28.31 11.40
C ALA A 73 -20.11 27.51 12.62
N ILE A 74 -20.83 26.46 13.02
CA ILE A 74 -20.40 25.52 14.06
C ILE A 74 -19.14 24.78 13.61
N CYS A 75 -19.09 24.31 12.36
CA CYS A 75 -17.91 23.65 11.80
C CYS A 75 -16.67 24.56 11.78
N ASP A 76 -16.81 25.80 11.32
CA ASP A 76 -15.68 26.74 11.24
C ASP A 76 -15.19 27.15 12.63
N ARG A 77 -16.09 27.27 13.61
CA ARG A 77 -15.72 27.45 15.02
C ARG A 77 -14.96 26.24 15.57
N ASN A 78 -15.41 25.02 15.27
CA ASN A 78 -14.72 23.79 15.69
C ASN A 78 -13.33 23.67 15.06
N GLU A 79 -13.18 24.05 13.79
CA GLU A 79 -11.89 24.11 13.11
C GLU A 79 -10.95 25.16 13.75
N THR A 80 -11.48 26.31 14.15
CA THR A 80 -10.69 27.32 14.88
C THR A 80 -10.20 26.78 16.23
N LEU A 81 -11.08 26.11 16.99
CA LEU A 81 -10.72 25.46 18.25
C LEU A 81 -9.67 24.36 18.04
N TYR A 82 -9.80 23.60 16.96
CA TYR A 82 -8.81 22.61 16.54
C TYR A 82 -7.42 23.23 16.31
N TYR A 83 -7.34 24.30 15.51
CA TYR A 83 -6.07 24.98 15.27
C TYR A 83 -5.45 25.52 16.57
N ASN A 84 -6.27 26.10 17.46
CA ASN A 84 -5.81 26.55 18.77
C ASN A 84 -5.25 25.40 19.61
N LEU A 85 -5.95 24.26 19.67
CA LEU A 85 -5.48 23.07 20.38
C LEU A 85 -4.13 22.58 19.83
N VAL A 86 -4.00 22.44 18.51
CA VAL A 86 -2.76 21.99 17.88
C VAL A 86 -1.62 22.98 18.14
N ASN A 87 -1.88 24.28 18.03
CA ASN A 87 -0.89 25.31 18.31
C ASN A 87 -0.43 25.30 19.77
N GLU A 88 -1.34 25.10 20.73
CA GLU A 88 -0.97 24.96 22.14
C GLU A 88 -0.16 23.69 22.40
N LEU A 89 -0.50 22.56 21.75
CA LEU A 89 0.32 21.34 21.82
C LEU A 89 1.74 21.61 21.32
N VAL A 90 1.90 22.29 20.18
CA VAL A 90 3.23 22.65 19.64
C VAL A 90 4.00 23.54 20.63
N LYS A 91 3.38 24.60 21.16
CA LYS A 91 4.01 25.46 22.18
C LYS A 91 4.45 24.66 23.41
N ILE A 92 3.63 23.71 23.86
CA ILE A 92 3.97 22.81 24.97
C ILE A 92 5.21 21.98 24.65
N ALA A 93 5.30 21.41 23.43
CA ALA A 93 6.48 20.66 23.01
C ALA A 93 7.75 21.52 23.06
N GLU A 94 7.68 22.76 22.56
CA GLU A 94 8.83 23.67 22.41
C GLU A 94 9.26 24.33 23.73
N THR A 95 8.36 24.62 24.67
CA THR A 95 8.67 25.43 25.87
C THR A 95 9.61 24.72 26.85
N PRO A 96 10.86 25.12 27.10
CA PRO A 96 11.85 24.31 27.83
C PRO A 96 11.52 23.96 29.30
N SER A 97 10.62 24.70 29.96
CA SER A 97 10.51 24.74 31.44
C SER A 97 9.19 24.23 32.06
N VAL A 98 8.23 23.77 31.26
CA VAL A 98 6.90 23.34 31.77
C VAL A 98 6.93 21.90 32.27
N ASP A 99 6.54 21.67 33.53
CA ASP A 99 6.42 20.35 34.16
C ASP A 99 5.39 19.47 33.43
N ILE A 100 5.60 18.16 33.33
CA ILE A 100 4.61 17.25 32.71
C ILE A 100 3.29 17.21 33.50
N PHE A 101 3.33 17.51 34.80
CA PHE A 101 2.13 17.72 35.62
C PHE A 101 1.48 19.07 35.34
N ILE A 102 2.26 20.08 34.96
CA ILE A 102 1.71 21.34 34.43
C ILE A 102 1.17 21.10 33.03
N VAL A 103 1.74 20.22 32.19
CA VAL A 103 1.15 19.82 30.89
C VAL A 103 -0.14 19.04 31.10
N ALA A 104 -0.18 18.08 32.02
CA ALA A 104 -1.42 17.37 32.35
C ALA A 104 -2.47 18.31 32.97
N SER A 105 -2.04 19.27 33.79
CA SER A 105 -2.91 20.30 34.38
C SER A 105 -3.31 21.36 33.36
N LEU A 106 -2.44 21.72 32.39
CA LEU A 106 -2.70 22.65 31.30
C LEU A 106 -3.54 22.01 30.22
N LEU A 107 -3.39 20.71 29.93
CA LEU A 107 -4.26 19.92 29.09
C LEU A 107 -5.60 19.77 29.79
N TYR A 108 -5.63 19.37 31.06
CA TYR A 108 -6.86 19.35 31.85
C TYR A 108 -7.51 20.73 31.91
N GLN A 109 -6.74 21.81 32.04
CA GLN A 109 -7.20 23.20 31.96
C GLN A 109 -7.60 23.61 30.56
N LEU A 110 -6.94 23.16 29.49
CA LEU A 110 -7.32 23.41 28.09
C LEU A 110 -8.60 22.66 27.75
N PHE A 111 -8.81 21.47 28.29
CA PHE A 111 -10.02 20.68 28.11
C PHE A 111 -11.16 21.16 28.99
N THR A 112 -10.88 21.58 30.22
CA THR A 112 -11.87 22.29 31.04
C THR A 112 -12.09 23.71 30.54
N ASN A 113 -11.14 24.37 29.87
CA ASN A 113 -11.31 25.70 29.28
C ASN A 113 -11.95 25.62 27.89
N ALA A 114 -11.73 24.57 27.11
CA ALA A 114 -12.49 24.27 25.90
C ALA A 114 -13.94 23.92 26.30
N GLY A 115 -14.10 23.08 27.34
CA GLY A 115 -15.39 22.82 27.97
C GLY A 115 -16.04 24.07 28.58
N LYS A 116 -15.28 24.97 29.22
CA LYS A 116 -15.77 26.24 29.78
C LYS A 116 -16.02 27.30 28.71
N ALA A 117 -15.23 27.38 27.64
CA ALA A 117 -15.46 28.29 26.52
C ALA A 117 -16.75 27.92 25.79
N ILE A 118 -17.06 26.62 25.72
CA ILE A 118 -18.31 26.10 25.16
C ILE A 118 -19.47 26.21 26.17
N ALA A 119 -19.26 25.95 27.46
CA ALA A 119 -20.27 26.17 28.51
C ALA A 119 -20.61 27.66 28.68
N HIS A 120 -19.65 28.57 28.53
CA HIS A 120 -19.91 30.01 28.53
C HIS A 120 -20.71 30.46 27.29
N LEU A 121 -20.63 29.69 26.20
CA LEU A 121 -21.38 29.87 24.95
C LEU A 121 -22.81 29.29 25.01
N ILE A 122 -23.08 28.34 25.92
CA ILE A 122 -24.38 27.67 26.07
C ILE A 122 -25.15 28.18 27.30
N THR A 123 -24.49 28.54 28.41
CA THR A 123 -25.16 28.78 29.71
C THR A 123 -24.65 30.00 30.52
N GLY A 124 -23.74 30.82 30.00
CA GLY A 124 -23.43 32.15 30.56
C GLY A 124 -22.92 32.20 32.01
N THR A 125 -22.38 31.12 32.59
CA THR A 125 -21.95 31.09 34.01
C THR A 125 -20.49 30.64 34.19
N LYS A 126 -19.76 31.34 35.06
CA LYS A 126 -18.34 31.12 35.41
C LYS A 126 -18.16 30.09 36.54
N PRO A 127 -17.22 29.13 36.44
CA PRO A 127 -16.73 28.39 37.60
C PRO A 127 -15.29 28.77 37.98
N LEU A 128 -15.11 29.10 39.27
CA LEU A 128 -13.85 29.38 39.97
C LEU A 128 -12.95 28.14 40.05
N LEU A 129 -11.62 28.32 39.92
CA LEU A 129 -10.62 27.29 40.31
C LEU A 129 -9.37 27.92 40.92
N HIS A 130 -8.87 27.25 41.96
CA HIS A 130 -7.76 27.62 42.84
C HIS A 130 -6.39 27.12 42.30
N PRO A 131 -5.28 27.88 42.47
CA PRO A 131 -3.96 27.46 41.99
C PRO A 131 -3.14 26.76 43.07
N SER A 132 -2.15 25.96 42.62
CA SER A 132 -0.75 25.89 43.14
C SER A 132 -0.24 24.48 43.44
N ILE A 133 0.63 23.93 42.59
CA ILE A 133 1.75 23.03 43.00
C ILE A 133 2.94 23.27 42.06
N LYS A 134 4.11 23.66 42.59
CA LYS A 134 5.39 23.80 41.87
C LYS A 134 6.41 22.78 42.40
N VAL A 135 7.00 21.96 41.53
CA VAL A 135 8.25 21.22 41.82
C VAL A 135 9.17 21.15 40.57
N LYS A 136 10.48 21.42 40.77
CA LYS A 136 11.54 21.39 39.74
C LYS A 136 12.07 19.97 39.51
N ALA A 137 12.33 19.58 38.25
CA ALA A 137 13.10 18.40 37.88
C ALA A 137 13.71 18.49 36.46
N HIS A 138 15.02 18.30 36.34
CA HIS A 138 15.85 18.51 35.15
C HIS A 138 15.96 17.25 34.25
N GLY A 139 14.85 16.78 33.68
CA GLY A 139 14.86 15.62 32.76
C GLY A 139 13.59 15.43 31.93
N ARG A 140 12.85 16.52 31.66
CA ARG A 140 11.41 16.48 31.27
C ARG A 140 11.10 16.74 29.79
N HIS A 141 12.05 17.24 28.99
CA HIS A 141 11.77 17.65 27.59
C HIS A 141 11.37 16.47 26.68
N ARG A 142 12.16 15.38 26.68
CA ARG A 142 11.95 14.20 25.82
C ARG A 142 10.57 13.55 25.97
N ARG A 143 10.13 13.29 27.20
CA ARG A 143 8.83 12.63 27.46
C ARG A 143 7.64 13.52 27.11
N ARG A 144 7.81 14.84 27.22
CA ARG A 144 6.78 15.80 26.84
C ARG A 144 6.63 15.87 25.33
N LEU A 145 7.74 15.88 24.60
CA LEU A 145 7.71 15.81 23.14
C LEU A 145 7.03 14.52 22.69
N GLU A 146 7.42 13.36 23.25
CA GLU A 146 6.77 12.07 22.97
C GLU A 146 5.25 12.11 23.22
N LEU A 147 4.83 12.60 24.39
CA LEU A 147 3.40 12.71 24.72
C LEU A 147 2.68 13.65 23.75
N THR A 148 3.21 14.84 23.49
CA THR A 148 2.61 15.83 22.60
C THR A 148 2.45 15.27 21.19
N MET A 149 3.51 14.63 20.69
CA MET A 149 3.50 13.97 19.39
C MET A 149 2.45 12.86 19.34
N HIS A 150 2.31 12.05 20.40
CA HIS A 150 1.23 11.06 20.50
C HIS A 150 -0.16 11.72 20.48
N LEU A 151 -0.38 12.80 21.23
CA LEU A 151 -1.65 13.54 21.21
C LEU A 151 -1.98 14.07 19.82
N LEU A 152 -0.97 14.58 19.09
CA LEU A 152 -1.14 15.03 17.71
C LEU A 152 -1.63 13.90 16.79
N THR A 153 -1.34 12.62 17.08
CA THR A 153 -1.81 11.49 16.23
C THR A 153 -3.32 11.27 16.31
N PHE A 154 -4.00 11.79 17.33
CA PHE A 154 -5.46 11.77 17.46
C PHE A 154 -6.13 13.04 16.93
N CYS A 155 -5.34 14.03 16.51
CA CYS A 155 -5.79 15.29 15.93
C CYS A 155 -5.94 15.35 14.39
N PRO A 156 -5.85 14.28 13.56
CA PRO A 156 -5.98 14.47 12.11
C PRO A 156 -7.45 14.66 11.69
N ILE A 157 -7.83 15.87 11.30
CA ILE A 157 -9.11 16.14 10.61
C ILE A 157 -8.88 16.03 9.10
N LYS A 158 -9.68 15.24 8.37
CA LYS A 158 -9.42 14.96 6.94
C LYS A 158 -9.37 16.21 6.05
N GLU A 159 -10.17 17.22 6.37
CA GLU A 159 -10.35 18.43 5.56
C GLU A 159 -9.58 19.64 6.08
N SER A 160 -9.09 19.58 7.32
CA SER A 160 -8.34 20.68 7.96
C SER A 160 -6.88 20.25 8.14
N PRO A 161 -5.96 20.79 7.32
CA PRO A 161 -4.56 20.39 7.39
C PRO A 161 -3.89 20.87 8.69
N TYR A 162 -2.91 20.12 9.19
CA TYR A 162 -2.08 20.61 10.30
C TYR A 162 -1.47 22.00 9.98
N PRO A 163 -1.39 22.89 10.98
CA PRO A 163 -0.79 24.21 10.80
C PRO A 163 0.73 24.13 10.58
N PRO A 164 1.36 25.12 9.93
CA PRO A 164 2.78 25.06 9.56
C PRO A 164 3.76 24.86 10.72
N ASN A 165 3.49 25.45 11.88
CA ASN A 165 4.30 25.24 13.09
C ASN A 165 4.29 23.76 13.56
N ALA A 166 3.14 23.10 13.53
CA ALA A 166 3.03 21.68 13.83
C ALA A 166 3.82 20.84 12.82
N ILE A 167 3.79 21.22 11.55
CA ILE A 167 4.56 20.54 10.50
C ILE A 167 6.06 20.70 10.74
N ARG A 168 6.55 21.90 11.07
CA ARG A 168 7.96 22.14 11.41
C ARG A 168 8.39 21.26 12.60
N LEU A 169 7.56 21.16 13.65
CA LEU A 169 7.82 20.27 14.79
C LEU A 169 7.90 18.79 14.36
N ILE A 170 6.95 18.34 13.54
CA ILE A 170 6.89 16.96 13.04
C ILE A 170 8.12 16.64 12.16
N LEU A 171 8.49 17.53 11.24
CA LEU A 171 9.64 17.39 10.36
C LEU A 171 10.95 17.32 11.15
N ASN A 172 11.17 18.24 12.08
CA ASN A 172 12.34 18.21 12.98
C ASN A 172 12.36 16.93 13.84
N SER A 173 11.18 16.38 14.15
CA SER A 173 11.05 15.12 14.88
C SER A 173 11.40 13.87 14.05
N LEU A 174 11.41 13.95 12.72
CA LEU A 174 11.85 12.84 11.85
C LEU A 174 13.34 12.52 12.02
N ILE A 175 14.14 13.54 12.33
CA ILE A 175 15.59 13.46 12.52
C ILE A 175 15.99 13.56 14.01
N HIS A 176 15.04 13.30 14.90
CA HIS A 176 15.32 13.29 16.34
C HIS A 176 16.14 12.06 16.72
N ASP A 177 17.08 12.19 17.66
CA ASP A 177 17.93 11.08 18.16
C ASP A 177 17.13 9.88 18.71
N ASN A 178 15.94 10.14 19.24
CA ASN A 178 15.03 9.17 19.83
C ASN A 178 14.11 8.51 18.81
N ILE A 179 14.26 7.19 18.71
CA ILE A 179 13.49 6.34 17.81
C ILE A 179 11.97 6.41 18.02
N THR A 180 11.49 6.53 19.27
CA THR A 180 10.06 6.63 19.56
C THR A 180 9.48 7.90 18.94
N VAL A 181 10.20 9.02 19.07
CA VAL A 181 9.79 10.31 18.47
C VAL A 181 9.78 10.21 16.95
N ARG A 182 10.80 9.60 16.33
CA ARG A 182 10.85 9.40 14.88
C ARG A 182 9.69 8.54 14.35
N ARG A 183 9.30 7.47 15.08
CA ARG A 183 8.17 6.60 14.69
C ARG A 183 6.84 7.33 14.72
N ILE A 184 6.61 8.15 15.76
CA ILE A 184 5.42 8.99 15.84
C ILE A 184 5.45 10.05 14.73
N ALA A 185 6.59 10.69 14.49
CA ALA A 185 6.78 11.68 13.43
C ALA A 185 6.49 11.09 12.03
N THR A 186 7.00 9.88 11.74
CA THR A 186 6.71 9.16 10.48
C THR A 186 5.21 8.96 10.29
N THR A 187 4.50 8.57 11.37
CA THR A 187 3.04 8.38 11.35
C THR A 187 2.31 9.70 11.12
N LEU A 188 2.70 10.77 11.82
CA LEU A 188 2.13 12.10 11.64
C LEU A 188 2.37 12.63 10.23
N MET A 189 3.54 12.39 9.64
CA MET A 189 3.84 12.77 8.26
C MET A 189 2.89 12.11 7.26
N VAL A 190 2.50 10.85 7.48
CA VAL A 190 1.46 10.21 6.65
C VAL A 190 0.15 11.01 6.72
N PHE A 191 -0.25 11.48 7.90
CA PHE A 191 -1.46 12.30 8.04
C PHE A 191 -1.33 13.67 7.39
N VAL A 192 -0.21 14.37 7.64
CA VAL A 192 0.11 15.68 7.04
C VAL A 192 0.04 15.62 5.51
N LEU A 193 0.67 14.60 4.91
CA LEU A 193 0.70 14.42 3.45
C LEU A 193 -0.67 13.97 2.90
N LYS A 194 -1.40 13.14 3.63
CA LYS A 194 -2.73 12.66 3.22
C LYS A 194 -3.78 13.77 3.23
N GLN A 195 -3.74 14.69 4.20
CA GLN A 195 -4.62 15.87 4.26
C GLN A 195 -4.38 16.82 3.08
N ARG A 196 -3.13 16.96 2.65
CA ARG A 196 -2.72 17.80 1.51
C ARG A 196 -2.78 17.09 0.16
N LYS A 197 -3.30 15.86 0.13
CA LYS A 197 -3.41 15.11 -1.11
C LYS A 197 -4.41 15.78 -2.04
N ARG A 198 -3.93 16.23 -3.17
CA ARG A 198 -4.74 16.84 -4.23
C ARG A 198 -5.68 15.80 -4.85
N LYS A 199 -6.95 16.17 -5.02
CA LYS A 199 -7.97 15.30 -5.60
C LYS A 199 -7.69 15.16 -7.10
N ALA A 200 -7.49 13.92 -7.56
CA ALA A 200 -7.36 13.63 -8.98
C ALA A 200 -8.69 13.85 -9.70
N LYS A 201 -8.65 14.48 -10.87
CA LYS A 201 -9.84 14.64 -11.71
C LYS A 201 -10.19 13.31 -12.36
N LYS A 202 -11.49 13.02 -12.45
CA LYS A 202 -12.01 11.81 -13.07
C LYS A 202 -13.01 12.14 -14.16
N ILE A 203 -13.05 11.29 -15.18
CA ILE A 203 -14.00 11.37 -16.29
C ILE A 203 -14.84 10.09 -16.33
N LYS A 204 -16.07 10.24 -16.82
CA LYS A 204 -16.96 9.12 -17.12
C LYS A 204 -16.62 8.59 -18.50
N ILE A 205 -16.51 7.27 -18.62
CA ILE A 205 -16.21 6.59 -19.88
C ILE A 205 -17.15 5.41 -20.11
N ASP A 206 -17.33 5.05 -21.37
CA ASP A 206 -17.90 3.76 -21.75
C ASP A 206 -16.75 2.77 -22.09
N PRO A 207 -16.58 1.67 -21.33
CA PRO A 207 -15.54 0.68 -21.61
C PRO A 207 -15.68 0.01 -22.99
N TYR A 208 -16.91 -0.09 -23.53
CA TYR A 208 -17.15 -0.71 -24.84
C TYR A 208 -16.72 0.22 -25.99
N GLU A 209 -16.94 1.54 -25.84
CA GLU A 209 -16.47 2.54 -26.81
C GLU A 209 -14.94 2.58 -26.89
N ILE A 210 -14.25 2.50 -25.74
CA ILE A 210 -12.78 2.45 -25.69
C ILE A 210 -12.24 1.19 -26.37
N ALA A 211 -12.91 0.06 -26.16
CA ALA A 211 -12.56 -1.19 -26.84
C ALA A 211 -12.96 -1.21 -28.33
N GLY A 212 -13.73 -0.23 -28.81
CA GLY A 212 -14.23 -0.19 -30.18
C GLY A 212 -15.23 -1.29 -30.50
N ILE A 213 -15.96 -1.82 -29.50
CA ILE A 213 -16.93 -2.90 -29.68
C ILE A 213 -18.34 -2.46 -29.28
N PRO A 214 -19.40 -3.00 -29.93
CA PRO A 214 -20.77 -2.73 -29.50
C PRO A 214 -21.05 -3.39 -28.15
N ARG A 215 -21.95 -2.78 -27.37
CA ARG A 215 -22.41 -3.36 -26.10
C ARG A 215 -23.11 -4.70 -26.38
N PRO A 216 -22.70 -5.80 -25.70
CA PRO A 216 -23.31 -7.10 -25.92
C PRO A 216 -24.76 -7.10 -25.44
N LYS A 217 -25.65 -7.77 -26.18
CA LYS A 217 -27.07 -7.92 -25.83
C LYS A 217 -27.27 -8.86 -24.65
N GLU A 218 -26.43 -9.90 -24.58
CA GLU A 218 -26.44 -10.90 -23.52
C GLU A 218 -25.17 -10.78 -22.68
N HIS A 219 -25.33 -10.95 -21.37
CA HIS A 219 -24.22 -10.86 -20.44
C HIS A 219 -23.45 -12.18 -20.37
N ALA A 220 -22.14 -12.14 -20.62
CA ALA A 220 -21.24 -13.28 -20.44
C ALA A 220 -19.99 -12.86 -19.62
N PRO A 221 -19.72 -13.47 -18.46
CA PRO A 221 -18.50 -13.21 -17.70
C PRO A 221 -17.27 -13.86 -18.34
N GLY A 222 -16.07 -13.40 -17.99
CA GLY A 222 -14.80 -13.98 -18.40
C GLY A 222 -13.98 -13.09 -19.33
N TYR A 223 -13.02 -13.70 -20.05
CA TYR A 223 -12.08 -13.01 -20.93
C TYR A 223 -12.73 -12.54 -22.24
N ARG A 224 -13.39 -11.39 -22.18
CA ARG A 224 -14.03 -10.74 -23.33
C ARG A 224 -13.11 -9.70 -23.99
N LYS A 225 -13.40 -9.37 -25.25
CA LYS A 225 -12.66 -8.36 -26.02
C LYS A 225 -12.69 -6.96 -25.39
N ASP A 226 -13.76 -6.59 -24.69
CA ASP A 226 -13.85 -5.31 -23.96
C ASP A 226 -12.85 -5.19 -22.82
N LEU A 227 -12.19 -6.28 -22.41
CA LEU A 227 -11.20 -6.26 -21.34
C LEU A 227 -9.78 -5.99 -21.84
N GLU A 228 -9.50 -6.17 -23.13
CA GLU A 228 -8.15 -6.14 -23.70
C GLU A 228 -7.43 -4.81 -23.43
N TRP A 229 -8.14 -3.68 -23.49
CA TRP A 229 -7.59 -2.37 -23.16
C TRP A 229 -7.21 -2.22 -21.68
N ALA A 230 -7.59 -3.14 -20.80
CA ALA A 230 -7.18 -3.13 -19.40
C ALA A 230 -6.18 -4.25 -19.07
N MET A 231 -5.90 -5.19 -19.97
CA MET A 231 -5.00 -6.31 -19.70
C MET A 231 -3.54 -5.95 -19.98
N TRP A 232 -2.60 -6.71 -19.42
CA TRP A 232 -1.20 -6.62 -19.80
C TRP A 232 -1.03 -7.07 -21.26
N SER A 233 -0.24 -6.33 -22.03
CA SER A 233 0.09 -6.66 -23.43
C SER A 233 1.41 -5.98 -23.81
N ASP A 234 2.33 -6.73 -24.41
CA ASP A 234 3.60 -6.20 -24.94
C ASP A 234 3.36 -5.07 -25.95
N ALA A 235 2.38 -5.24 -26.84
CA ALA A 235 2.02 -4.23 -27.85
C ALA A 235 1.22 -3.04 -27.27
N GLY A 236 0.73 -3.16 -26.04
CA GLY A 236 -0.13 -2.18 -25.39
C GLY A 236 0.62 -1.13 -24.57
N VAL A 237 1.96 -1.16 -24.55
CA VAL A 237 2.79 -0.23 -23.76
C VAL A 237 2.78 1.16 -24.42
N PRO A 238 2.38 2.22 -23.69
CA PRO A 238 2.29 3.57 -24.23
C PRO A 238 3.68 4.19 -24.51
N ASN A 239 3.98 4.46 -25.77
CA ASN A 239 5.26 5.01 -26.23
C ASN A 239 5.19 6.51 -26.53
N THR A 240 3.99 7.06 -26.63
CA THR A 240 3.74 8.49 -26.88
C THR A 240 2.91 9.10 -25.74
N ASP A 241 2.92 10.42 -25.64
CA ASP A 241 2.13 11.13 -24.61
C ASP A 241 0.63 11.01 -24.89
N GLU A 242 0.23 10.96 -26.17
CA GLU A 242 -1.14 10.71 -26.60
C GLU A 242 -1.63 9.32 -26.17
N GLU A 243 -0.79 8.29 -26.29
CA GLU A 243 -1.11 6.94 -25.81
C GLU A 243 -1.16 6.85 -24.29
N TRP A 244 -0.28 7.58 -23.60
CA TRP A 244 -0.22 7.64 -22.14
C TRP A 244 -1.47 8.26 -21.51
N ASP A 245 -2.04 9.26 -22.19
CA ASP A 245 -3.23 9.98 -21.76
C ASP A 245 -4.54 9.29 -22.13
N LYS A 246 -4.50 8.19 -22.88
CA LYS A 246 -5.68 7.33 -23.08
C LYS A 246 -6.22 6.81 -21.73
N PRO A 247 -7.54 6.63 -21.61
CA PRO A 247 -8.16 6.03 -20.43
C PRO A 247 -7.51 4.70 -20.02
N TRP A 248 -7.28 4.55 -18.71
CA TRP A 248 -6.68 3.35 -18.13
C TRP A 248 -7.41 2.98 -16.83
N LEU A 249 -7.39 1.68 -16.52
CA LEU A 249 -8.12 1.14 -15.38
C LEU A 249 -7.21 1.04 -14.16
N LYS A 250 -7.67 1.58 -13.03
CA LYS A 250 -6.89 1.60 -11.78
C LYS A 250 -6.93 0.29 -11.01
N THR A 251 -8.10 -0.34 -10.90
CA THR A 251 -8.29 -1.54 -10.08
C THR A 251 -8.82 -2.68 -10.95
N SER A 252 -8.54 -3.91 -10.56
CA SER A 252 -9.04 -5.12 -11.22
C SER A 252 -10.44 -5.53 -10.77
N ASP A 253 -11.11 -4.71 -9.94
CA ASP A 253 -12.40 -5.04 -9.33
C ASP A 253 -13.58 -5.05 -10.33
N TYR A 254 -13.40 -4.42 -11.49
CA TYR A 254 -14.45 -4.22 -12.49
C TYR A 254 -14.10 -4.92 -13.80
N GLY A 255 -15.12 -5.16 -14.62
CA GLY A 255 -14.94 -5.69 -15.97
C GLY A 255 -15.12 -7.21 -16.00
N PHE A 256 -14.25 -7.97 -15.33
CA PHE A 256 -14.17 -9.43 -15.54
C PHE A 256 -15.51 -10.17 -15.44
N TYR A 257 -16.26 -9.93 -14.37
CA TYR A 257 -17.66 -10.35 -14.31
C TYR A 257 -18.50 -9.40 -15.17
N THR A 258 -18.65 -8.15 -14.74
CA THR A 258 -19.37 -7.10 -15.48
C THR A 258 -18.75 -5.71 -15.28
N TRP A 259 -19.04 -4.78 -16.19
CA TRP A 259 -18.74 -3.36 -16.00
C TRP A 259 -19.82 -2.67 -15.17
N PRO A 260 -19.47 -1.65 -14.36
CA PRO A 260 -20.46 -0.83 -13.67
C PRO A 260 -21.29 -0.01 -14.68
N GLN A 261 -22.48 0.45 -14.25
CA GLN A 261 -23.31 1.35 -15.06
C GLN A 261 -22.56 2.64 -15.44
N GLU A 262 -21.74 3.15 -14.53
CA GLU A 262 -20.87 4.31 -14.76
C GLU A 262 -19.44 3.96 -14.38
N LEU A 263 -18.55 3.93 -15.37
CA LEU A 263 -17.12 3.71 -15.14
C LEU A 263 -16.40 5.06 -15.05
N MET A 264 -15.83 5.33 -13.87
CA MET A 264 -15.07 6.55 -13.59
C MET A 264 -13.58 6.28 -13.60
N VAL A 265 -12.89 6.81 -14.60
CA VAL A 265 -11.42 6.71 -14.75
C VAL A 265 -10.75 8.07 -14.55
N SER A 266 -9.42 8.05 -14.46
CA SER A 266 -8.64 9.28 -14.35
C SER A 266 -8.75 10.11 -15.62
N ALA A 267 -8.88 11.43 -15.47
CA ALA A 267 -8.75 12.36 -16.59
C ALA A 267 -7.30 12.34 -17.14
N PRO A 268 -7.08 12.79 -18.39
CA PRO A 268 -5.75 12.96 -18.98
C PRO A 268 -4.81 13.79 -18.11
N THR A 269 -3.51 13.64 -18.31
CA THR A 269 -2.50 14.31 -17.48
C THR A 269 -2.65 15.83 -17.49
N SER A 270 -3.01 16.42 -18.64
CA SER A 270 -3.25 17.86 -18.80
C SER A 270 -4.30 18.42 -17.83
N ASP A 271 -5.28 17.61 -17.44
CA ASP A 271 -6.36 18.01 -16.55
C ASP A 271 -6.02 17.78 -15.07
N GLN A 272 -4.98 16.99 -14.77
CA GLN A 272 -4.60 16.68 -13.41
C GLN A 272 -3.91 17.86 -12.71
N PRO A 273 -3.94 17.92 -11.37
CA PRO A 273 -3.17 18.91 -10.64
C PRO A 273 -1.67 18.84 -10.99
N PRO A 274 -1.01 19.97 -11.30
CA PRO A 274 0.37 19.97 -11.81
C PRO A 274 1.36 19.39 -10.80
N ILE A 275 2.23 18.50 -11.23
CA ILE A 275 3.34 18.03 -10.40
C ILE A 275 4.52 19.03 -10.46
N ASN A 276 5.50 18.90 -9.56
CA ASN A 276 6.71 19.74 -9.57
C ASN A 276 6.43 21.26 -9.55
N ARG A 277 5.42 21.68 -8.78
CA ARG A 277 5.13 23.10 -8.56
C ARG A 277 6.35 23.83 -8.01
N LYS A 278 6.47 25.10 -8.35
CA LYS A 278 7.54 25.93 -7.78
C LYS A 278 7.22 26.28 -6.32
N PRO A 279 8.23 26.53 -5.46
CA PRO A 279 7.99 26.88 -4.06
C PRO A 279 7.02 28.05 -3.89
N GLU A 280 6.99 29.02 -4.80
CA GLU A 280 6.11 30.20 -4.73
C GLU A 280 4.62 29.83 -4.82
N GLU A 281 4.29 28.72 -5.48
CA GLU A 281 2.93 28.21 -5.70
C GLU A 281 2.45 27.26 -4.60
N MET A 282 3.33 26.98 -3.62
CA MET A 282 3.05 26.08 -2.50
C MET A 282 2.44 26.84 -1.33
N GLU A 283 1.51 26.21 -0.62
CA GLU A 283 1.05 26.75 0.67
C GLU A 283 2.17 26.65 1.72
N GLU A 284 2.09 27.43 2.79
CA GLU A 284 3.15 27.53 3.81
C GLU A 284 3.53 26.16 4.41
N GLY A 285 2.55 25.26 4.63
CA GLY A 285 2.83 23.91 5.12
C GLY A 285 3.53 23.03 4.07
N GLU A 286 3.19 23.17 2.79
CA GLU A 286 3.88 22.48 1.69
C GLU A 286 5.32 23.00 1.52
N LYS A 287 5.53 24.30 1.63
CA LYS A 287 6.87 24.93 1.61
C LYS A 287 7.78 24.36 2.69
N CYS A 288 7.28 24.27 3.93
CA CYS A 288 8.03 23.69 5.05
C CYS A 288 8.51 22.26 4.75
N ILE A 289 7.66 21.45 4.12
CA ILE A 289 7.98 20.07 3.74
C ILE A 289 9.00 20.07 2.61
N TYR A 290 8.78 20.86 1.56
CA TYR A 290 9.69 20.95 0.42
C TYR A 290 11.10 21.36 0.84
N GLU A 291 11.22 22.44 1.62
CA GLU A 291 12.51 22.93 2.14
C GLU A 291 13.23 21.89 2.98
N PHE A 292 12.52 21.15 3.83
CA PHE A 292 13.12 20.09 4.65
C PHE A 292 13.75 18.97 3.80
N PHE A 293 13.05 18.52 2.76
CA PHE A 293 13.52 17.42 1.91
C PHE A 293 14.50 17.88 0.81
N MET A 294 14.63 19.19 0.59
CA MET A 294 15.67 19.76 -0.27
C MET A 294 16.98 20.04 0.48
N ASP A 295 16.93 20.13 1.81
CA ASP A 295 18.11 20.29 2.66
C ASP A 295 18.92 18.98 2.73
N GLU A 296 20.15 19.03 2.21
CA GLU A 296 21.05 17.89 2.13
C GLU A 296 21.46 17.34 3.50
N GLU A 297 21.65 18.19 4.51
CA GLU A 297 22.06 17.76 5.85
C GLU A 297 20.92 17.00 6.53
N LYS A 298 19.70 17.55 6.48
CA LYS A 298 18.50 16.90 7.03
C LYS A 298 18.20 15.59 6.31
N MET A 299 18.35 15.57 4.98
CA MET A 299 18.18 14.37 4.18
C MET A 299 19.16 13.27 4.56
N ASN A 300 20.45 13.59 4.67
CA ASN A 300 21.48 12.62 5.06
C ASN A 300 21.23 12.08 6.47
N GLN A 301 20.85 12.95 7.40
CA GLN A 301 20.49 12.53 8.76
C GLN A 301 19.26 11.61 8.77
N LEU A 302 18.24 11.92 7.97
CA LEU A 302 17.06 11.06 7.84
C LEU A 302 17.41 9.69 7.28
N ILE A 303 18.18 9.61 6.18
CA ILE A 303 18.61 8.34 5.58
C ILE A 303 19.42 7.52 6.58
N ASN A 304 20.35 8.14 7.31
CA ASN A 304 21.13 7.46 8.35
C ASN A 304 20.22 6.83 9.41
N TYR A 305 19.14 7.49 9.84
CA TYR A 305 18.21 6.89 10.78
C TYR A 305 17.32 5.79 10.18
N LEU A 306 17.06 5.83 8.88
CA LEU A 306 16.25 4.83 8.19
C LEU A 306 17.01 3.52 7.98
N THR A 307 18.33 3.60 7.81
CA THR A 307 19.24 2.45 7.63
C THR A 307 19.80 1.88 8.94
N VAL A 308 19.38 2.41 10.09
CA VAL A 308 19.71 1.84 11.40
C VAL A 308 18.68 0.79 11.79
N GLU A 309 19.17 -0.38 12.19
CA GLU A 309 18.37 -1.47 12.72
C GLU A 309 17.83 -1.13 14.13
N GLU A 310 16.52 -1.25 14.35
CA GLU A 310 15.89 -1.01 15.65
C GLU A 310 15.98 -2.27 16.53
N LYS A 311 15.60 -3.42 15.95
CA LYS A 311 15.53 -4.71 16.62
C LYS A 311 16.00 -5.81 15.69
N LYS A 312 17.15 -6.40 16.03
CA LYS A 312 17.76 -7.47 15.25
C LYS A 312 16.79 -8.60 14.90
N GLY A 313 16.61 -8.84 13.60
CA GLY A 313 15.74 -9.89 13.04
C GLY A 313 14.25 -9.77 13.37
N LYS A 314 13.78 -8.61 13.83
CA LYS A 314 12.35 -8.35 14.12
C LYS A 314 11.76 -7.22 13.31
N ASP A 315 12.62 -6.36 12.77
CA ASP A 315 12.18 -5.28 11.91
C ASP A 315 11.75 -5.85 10.57
N LYS A 316 10.69 -5.27 10.00
CA LYS A 316 10.08 -5.69 8.75
C LYS A 316 9.69 -4.46 7.96
N PHE A 317 9.44 -4.64 6.67
CA PHE A 317 8.91 -3.63 5.78
C PHE A 317 7.80 -2.81 6.47
N SER A 318 8.02 -1.50 6.60
CA SER A 318 7.11 -0.61 7.28
C SER A 318 6.11 -0.03 6.31
N ALA A 319 4.86 -0.49 6.40
CA ALA A 319 3.74 0.09 5.65
C ALA A 319 3.61 1.61 5.90
N ILE A 320 3.92 2.08 7.11
CA ILE A 320 3.87 3.51 7.46
C ILE A 320 4.93 4.30 6.68
N ARG A 321 6.17 3.80 6.61
CA ARG A 321 7.25 4.44 5.83
C ARG A 321 6.92 4.43 4.34
N PHE A 322 6.45 3.30 3.82
CA PHE A 322 5.97 3.21 2.44
C PHE A 322 4.89 4.26 2.13
N PHE A 323 3.86 4.41 2.98
CA PHE A 323 2.82 5.42 2.76
C PHE A 323 3.35 6.85 2.88
N MET A 324 4.29 7.11 3.79
CA MET A 324 4.94 8.42 3.93
C MET A 324 5.65 8.79 2.63
N PHE A 325 6.55 7.92 2.13
CA PHE A 325 7.26 8.16 0.87
C PHE A 325 6.31 8.24 -0.32
N LYS A 326 5.33 7.34 -0.41
CA LYS A 326 4.36 7.33 -1.51
C LYS A 326 3.62 8.66 -1.59
N TYR A 327 3.13 9.19 -0.47
CA TYR A 327 2.43 10.47 -0.47
C TYR A 327 3.37 11.66 -0.68
N LEU A 328 4.59 11.60 -0.16
CA LEU A 328 5.62 12.61 -0.39
C LEU A 328 5.91 12.73 -1.88
N PHE A 329 6.30 11.62 -2.51
CA PHE A 329 6.60 11.53 -3.93
C PHE A 329 5.41 11.96 -4.78
N SER A 330 4.21 11.42 -4.52
CA SER A 330 3.00 11.78 -5.28
C SER A 330 2.65 13.28 -5.18
N SER A 331 3.04 13.96 -4.11
CA SER A 331 2.67 15.36 -3.86
C SER A 331 3.68 16.35 -4.45
N PHE A 332 4.97 16.07 -4.27
CA PHE A 332 6.08 16.96 -4.67
C PHE A 332 6.76 16.55 -5.98
N GLY A 333 6.45 15.37 -6.49
CA GLY A 333 6.81 14.93 -7.84
C GLY A 333 8.23 14.37 -7.97
N GLU A 334 8.76 14.51 -9.17
CA GLU A 334 9.98 13.86 -9.65
C GLU A 334 11.22 14.29 -8.84
N THR A 335 11.40 15.58 -8.61
CA THR A 335 12.63 16.13 -7.99
C THR A 335 12.95 15.51 -6.63
N ILE A 336 11.95 15.43 -5.73
CA ILE A 336 12.15 14.80 -4.42
C ILE A 336 12.32 13.28 -4.59
N THR A 337 11.57 12.66 -5.49
CA THR A 337 11.63 11.20 -5.71
C THR A 337 13.02 10.77 -6.16
N MET A 338 13.61 11.46 -7.14
CA MET A 338 14.95 11.18 -7.66
C MET A 338 16.02 11.32 -6.57
N LYS A 339 15.93 12.36 -5.74
CA LYS A 339 16.82 12.53 -4.58
C LYS A 339 16.81 11.34 -3.63
N PHE A 340 15.65 10.72 -3.39
CA PHE A 340 15.57 9.51 -2.56
C PHE A 340 16.09 8.27 -3.28
N LEU A 341 15.81 8.13 -4.58
CA LEU A 341 16.29 7.01 -5.40
C LEU A 341 17.83 7.02 -5.53
N GLU A 342 18.44 8.16 -5.82
CA GLU A 342 19.90 8.36 -5.87
C GLU A 342 20.58 7.86 -4.60
N ARG A 343 20.02 8.21 -3.43
CA ARG A 343 20.53 7.75 -2.13
C ARG A 343 20.29 6.26 -1.93
N ALA A 344 19.08 5.77 -2.23
CA ALA A 344 18.75 4.34 -2.12
C ALA A 344 19.68 3.46 -2.96
N LEU A 345 20.08 3.90 -4.15
CA LEU A 345 21.05 3.19 -5.01
C LEU A 345 22.38 2.93 -4.30
N THR A 346 22.83 3.84 -3.43
CA THR A 346 24.13 3.70 -2.74
C THR A 346 24.16 2.57 -1.70
N TYR A 347 23.00 2.14 -1.21
CA TYR A 347 22.91 1.16 -0.12
C TYR A 347 21.95 -0.02 -0.38
N ALA A 348 21.26 -0.05 -1.52
CA ALA A 348 20.34 -1.14 -1.87
C ALA A 348 21.00 -2.52 -1.91
N GLY A 349 22.29 -2.57 -2.29
CA GLY A 349 23.09 -3.80 -2.35
C GLY A 349 23.88 -4.11 -1.09
N ASN A 350 23.73 -3.33 -0.02
CA ASN A 350 24.45 -3.54 1.22
C ASN A 350 23.96 -4.83 1.90
N ALA A 351 24.87 -5.60 2.50
CA ALA A 351 24.54 -6.82 3.26
C ALA A 351 23.79 -6.54 4.57
N GLN A 352 23.61 -5.28 4.96
CA GLN A 352 22.84 -4.90 6.13
C GLN A 352 21.33 -4.92 5.86
N GLU A 353 20.58 -5.69 6.65
CA GLU A 353 19.12 -5.85 6.56
C GLU A 353 18.36 -4.51 6.54
N ALA A 354 18.70 -3.60 7.46
CA ALA A 354 18.03 -2.29 7.57
C ALA A 354 18.25 -1.39 6.34
N SER A 355 19.42 -1.48 5.70
CA SER A 355 19.74 -0.74 4.48
C SER A 355 18.88 -1.23 3.32
N GLN A 356 18.84 -2.54 3.07
CA GLN A 356 18.00 -3.11 2.01
C GLN A 356 16.52 -2.82 2.24
N ARG A 357 16.03 -2.96 3.48
CA ARG A 357 14.64 -2.66 3.83
C ARG A 357 14.27 -1.21 3.53
N SER A 358 15.13 -0.24 3.91
CA SER A 358 14.89 1.16 3.60
C SER A 358 14.87 1.41 2.08
N ALA A 359 15.76 0.77 1.32
CA ALA A 359 15.79 0.90 -0.13
C ALA A 359 14.52 0.30 -0.76
N ALA A 360 14.06 -0.84 -0.27
CA ALA A 360 12.83 -1.50 -0.68
C ALA A 360 11.59 -0.61 -0.41
N GLU A 361 11.50 0.02 0.76
CA GLU A 361 10.42 0.95 1.10
C GLU A 361 10.37 2.18 0.16
N ILE A 362 11.54 2.74 -0.18
CA ILE A 362 11.68 3.88 -1.09
C ILE A 362 11.33 3.46 -2.53
N ALA A 363 11.91 2.36 -3.03
CA ALA A 363 11.66 1.87 -4.39
C ALA A 363 10.17 1.55 -4.59
N ALA A 364 9.54 0.87 -3.63
CA ALA A 364 8.11 0.57 -3.69
C ALA A 364 7.26 1.83 -3.79
N ALA A 365 7.57 2.85 -2.98
CA ALA A 365 6.87 4.12 -3.00
C ALA A 365 7.10 4.89 -4.30
N ALA A 366 8.32 4.87 -4.84
CA ALA A 366 8.68 5.54 -6.08
C ALA A 366 7.93 4.96 -7.29
N VAL A 367 7.88 3.63 -7.43
CA VAL A 367 7.05 2.96 -8.46
C VAL A 367 5.56 3.28 -8.27
N ARG A 368 5.11 3.51 -7.04
CA ARG A 368 3.70 3.80 -6.74
C ARG A 368 3.27 5.23 -7.04
N ALA A 369 4.20 6.17 -7.00
CA ALA A 369 3.93 7.60 -7.04
C ALA A 369 3.44 8.14 -8.40
N PRO A 370 4.03 7.78 -9.55
CA PRO A 370 3.77 8.42 -10.84
C PRO A 370 2.48 7.95 -11.52
N ARG A 371 1.39 7.82 -10.75
CA ARG A 371 0.10 7.33 -11.24
C ARG A 371 -0.59 8.30 -12.20
N TYR A 372 -0.45 9.60 -11.93
CA TYR A 372 -1.13 10.68 -12.68
C TYR A 372 -0.11 11.66 -13.26
N TRP A 373 1.14 11.24 -13.41
CA TRP A 373 2.22 12.09 -13.87
C TRP A 373 2.30 12.07 -15.40
N PRO A 374 2.88 13.13 -16.01
CA PRO A 374 3.31 13.08 -17.40
C PRO A 374 4.21 11.88 -17.67
N ARG A 375 4.10 11.34 -18.89
CA ARG A 375 4.82 10.12 -19.30
C ARG A 375 6.31 10.24 -19.03
N GLU A 376 6.93 11.31 -19.50
CA GLU A 376 8.38 11.53 -19.39
C GLU A 376 8.88 11.41 -17.93
N SER A 377 8.26 12.14 -17.00
CA SER A 377 8.58 12.07 -15.57
C SER A 377 8.29 10.70 -14.95
N ALA A 378 7.21 10.05 -15.38
CA ALA A 378 6.85 8.72 -14.89
C ALA A 378 7.88 7.66 -15.31
N ILE A 379 8.28 7.66 -16.58
CA ILE A 379 9.26 6.73 -17.14
C ILE A 379 10.62 6.90 -16.45
N ARG A 380 11.11 8.14 -16.28
CA ARG A 380 12.38 8.38 -15.57
C ARG A 380 12.38 7.80 -14.15
N VAL A 381 11.30 8.02 -13.38
CA VAL A 381 11.19 7.44 -12.03
C VAL A 381 11.10 5.93 -12.08
N TYR A 382 10.42 5.34 -13.05
CA TYR A 382 10.39 3.88 -13.21
C TYR A 382 11.77 3.31 -13.53
N GLU A 383 12.52 3.92 -14.45
CA GLU A 383 13.88 3.49 -14.82
C GLU A 383 14.83 3.52 -13.61
N GLU A 384 14.84 4.61 -12.84
CA GLU A 384 15.66 4.70 -11.64
C GLU A 384 15.21 3.73 -10.54
N SER A 385 13.90 3.56 -10.36
CA SER A 385 13.36 2.57 -9.42
C SER A 385 13.77 1.15 -9.81
N VAL A 386 13.77 0.84 -11.11
CA VAL A 386 14.24 -0.44 -11.64
C VAL A 386 15.71 -0.67 -11.30
N LYS A 387 16.58 0.34 -11.37
CA LYS A 387 17.99 0.18 -10.95
C LYS A 387 18.10 -0.22 -9.47
N VAL A 388 17.33 0.42 -8.58
CA VAL A 388 17.29 0.05 -7.15
C VAL A 388 16.80 -1.38 -6.97
N LEU A 389 15.71 -1.76 -7.65
CA LEU A 389 15.15 -3.11 -7.61
C LEU A 389 16.15 -4.16 -8.10
N LYS A 390 16.85 -3.90 -9.21
CA LYS A 390 17.86 -4.81 -9.77
C LYS A 390 19.00 -5.03 -8.78
N ILE A 391 19.59 -3.96 -8.24
CA ILE A 391 20.67 -4.06 -7.25
C ILE A 391 20.22 -4.82 -6.01
N GLY A 392 19.06 -4.46 -5.46
CA GLY A 392 18.54 -5.04 -4.22
C GLY A 392 18.16 -6.51 -4.33
N LEU A 393 17.45 -6.89 -5.39
CA LEU A 393 17.03 -8.28 -5.63
C LEU A 393 18.19 -9.19 -6.04
N THR A 394 19.27 -8.65 -6.63
CA THR A 394 20.52 -9.40 -6.89
C THR A 394 21.33 -9.61 -5.61
N ALA A 395 21.37 -8.63 -4.71
CA ALA A 395 22.10 -8.68 -3.44
C ALA A 395 21.25 -9.20 -2.26
N ILE A 396 20.14 -9.86 -2.54
CA ILE A 396 19.16 -10.31 -1.54
C ILE A 396 19.78 -11.26 -0.51
N ILE A 397 19.40 -11.10 0.75
CA ILE A 397 19.85 -11.95 1.86
C ILE A 397 18.65 -12.65 2.51
N PRO A 398 18.84 -13.75 3.26
CA PRO A 398 17.73 -14.50 3.87
C PRO A 398 16.77 -13.63 4.70
N GLU A 399 17.30 -12.63 5.39
CA GLU A 399 16.54 -11.72 6.25
C GLU A 399 15.70 -10.72 5.46
N THR A 400 16.07 -10.40 4.21
CA THR A 400 15.42 -9.35 3.39
C THR A 400 14.50 -9.90 2.30
N VAL A 401 14.37 -11.23 2.18
CA VAL A 401 13.47 -11.87 1.20
C VAL A 401 12.04 -11.35 1.29
N GLU A 402 11.51 -11.28 2.51
CA GLU A 402 10.15 -10.79 2.74
C GLU A 402 10.03 -9.29 2.43
N ASP A 403 11.04 -8.49 2.79
CA ASP A 403 11.02 -7.04 2.57
C ASP A 403 10.97 -6.70 1.07
N TRP A 404 11.78 -7.38 0.25
CA TRP A 404 11.76 -7.20 -1.21
C TRP A 404 10.50 -7.78 -1.86
N THR A 405 9.98 -8.89 -1.33
CA THR A 405 8.72 -9.47 -1.80
C THR A 405 7.55 -8.52 -1.58
N VAL A 406 7.44 -7.95 -0.37
CA VAL A 406 6.44 -6.93 -0.05
C VAL A 406 6.65 -5.67 -0.90
N CYS A 407 7.90 -5.25 -1.13
CA CYS A 407 8.23 -4.12 -2.00
C CYS A 407 7.65 -4.30 -3.41
N VAL A 408 7.97 -5.42 -4.08
CA VAL A 408 7.48 -5.70 -5.44
C VAL A 408 5.94 -5.77 -5.47
N LEU A 409 5.34 -6.44 -4.47
CA LEU A 409 3.89 -6.55 -4.33
C LEU A 409 3.21 -5.17 -4.24
N VAL A 410 3.64 -4.33 -3.27
CA VAL A 410 2.98 -3.04 -3.00
C VAL A 410 3.30 -1.98 -4.05
N ALA A 411 4.44 -2.07 -4.74
CA ALA A 411 4.84 -1.23 -5.85
C ALA A 411 3.84 -1.33 -7.02
N LEU A 412 3.49 -2.58 -7.37
CA LEU A 412 2.72 -2.94 -8.56
C LEU A 412 1.22 -3.13 -8.31
N GLU A 413 0.81 -3.17 -7.02
CA GLU A 413 -0.60 -3.17 -6.61
C GLU A 413 -1.41 -2.09 -7.33
N ASN A 414 -2.69 -2.24 -7.69
CA ASN A 414 -3.53 -1.20 -8.34
C ASN A 414 -2.81 -0.26 -9.34
N GLN A 415 -1.93 -0.82 -10.19
CA GLN A 415 -1.33 -0.13 -11.33
C GLN A 415 -1.97 -0.65 -12.62
N ASP A 416 -1.95 0.17 -13.66
CA ASP A 416 -2.22 -0.34 -15.00
C ASP A 416 -0.99 -1.14 -15.47
N PRO A 417 -1.15 -2.40 -15.87
CA PRO A 417 -0.04 -3.26 -16.26
C PRO A 417 0.76 -2.72 -17.46
N ARG A 418 0.15 -1.91 -18.31
CA ARG A 418 0.80 -1.35 -19.51
C ARG A 418 1.62 -0.10 -19.15
N ARG A 419 1.10 0.75 -18.26
CA ARG A 419 1.82 1.98 -17.82
C ARG A 419 3.07 1.68 -17.00
N ALA A 420 3.05 0.61 -16.21
CA ALA A 420 4.21 0.17 -15.42
C ALA A 420 4.95 -1.02 -16.07
N ALA A 421 4.76 -1.27 -17.37
CA ALA A 421 5.31 -2.42 -18.09
C ALA A 421 6.83 -2.56 -17.92
N ILE A 422 7.57 -1.46 -18.02
CA ILE A 422 9.02 -1.42 -17.78
C ILE A 422 9.44 -2.03 -16.43
N VAL A 423 8.63 -1.83 -15.38
CA VAL A 423 8.91 -2.41 -14.06
C VAL A 423 8.52 -3.88 -14.02
N PHE A 424 7.38 -4.26 -14.61
CA PHE A 424 6.96 -5.67 -14.72
C PHE A 424 7.99 -6.50 -15.48
N GLU A 425 8.44 -6.00 -16.63
CA GLU A 425 9.43 -6.65 -17.50
C GLU A 425 10.79 -6.76 -16.80
N ALA A 426 11.29 -5.67 -16.21
CA ALA A 426 12.57 -5.71 -15.51
C ALA A 426 12.56 -6.69 -14.32
N VAL A 427 11.47 -6.76 -13.55
CA VAL A 427 11.36 -7.74 -12.45
C VAL A 427 11.20 -9.16 -13.01
N MET A 428 10.45 -9.36 -14.10
CA MET A 428 10.33 -10.65 -14.78
C MET A 428 11.68 -11.17 -15.26
N GLU A 429 12.45 -10.34 -15.98
CA GLU A 429 13.79 -10.67 -16.49
C GLU A 429 14.75 -11.02 -15.37
N LEU A 430 14.71 -10.27 -14.27
CA LEU A 430 15.58 -10.54 -13.13
C LEU A 430 15.25 -11.88 -12.47
N CYS A 431 13.98 -12.27 -12.43
CA CYS A 431 13.54 -13.50 -11.77
C CYS A 431 13.71 -14.74 -12.65
N LEU A 432 13.75 -14.56 -13.96
CA LEU A 432 13.75 -15.63 -14.96
C LEU A 432 14.74 -15.24 -16.06
N PRO A 433 16.05 -15.44 -15.80
CA PRO A 433 17.06 -15.11 -16.77
C PRO A 433 16.85 -15.91 -18.07
N ALA A 434 17.41 -15.40 -19.17
CA ALA A 434 17.25 -15.98 -20.50
C ALA A 434 17.72 -17.46 -20.53
N SER A 435 17.21 -18.21 -21.52
CA SER A 435 17.43 -19.65 -21.71
C SER A 435 18.90 -20.08 -21.73
N ASP A 436 19.81 -19.16 -22.02
CA ASP A 436 21.24 -19.43 -22.23
C ASP A 436 22.09 -19.07 -21.01
N ALA A 437 21.46 -18.64 -19.91
CA ALA A 437 22.16 -18.35 -18.66
C ALA A 437 22.64 -19.67 -18.01
N ASP A 438 23.94 -19.75 -17.75
CA ASP A 438 24.56 -20.91 -17.11
C ASP A 438 24.01 -21.06 -15.67
N ALA A 439 23.29 -22.15 -15.42
CA ALA A 439 22.57 -22.39 -14.16
C ALA A 439 23.49 -22.43 -12.93
N ASP A 440 24.80 -22.57 -13.15
CA ASP A 440 25.83 -22.58 -12.11
C ASP A 440 26.39 -21.19 -11.76
N GLN A 441 26.06 -20.14 -12.53
CA GLN A 441 26.51 -18.77 -12.24
C GLN A 441 25.72 -18.09 -11.12
N GLU A 442 24.48 -18.53 -10.85
CA GLU A 442 23.62 -17.93 -9.84
C GLU A 442 23.38 -18.86 -8.64
N SER A 443 23.42 -18.30 -7.43
CA SER A 443 23.08 -19.08 -6.25
C SER A 443 21.62 -19.56 -6.31
N SER A 444 21.39 -20.84 -6.01
CA SER A 444 20.02 -21.40 -5.97
C SER A 444 19.07 -20.63 -5.03
N PHE A 445 19.62 -20.08 -3.94
CA PHE A 445 18.90 -19.20 -3.03
C PHE A 445 18.43 -17.90 -3.72
N GLY A 446 19.32 -17.19 -4.41
CA GLY A 446 18.99 -15.94 -5.11
C GLY A 446 17.91 -16.14 -6.18
N VAL A 447 17.95 -17.26 -6.90
CA VAL A 447 16.90 -17.64 -7.85
C VAL A 447 15.56 -17.86 -7.13
N CYS A 448 15.55 -18.62 -6.03
CA CYS A 448 14.33 -18.86 -5.26
C CYS A 448 13.73 -17.57 -4.68
N ALA A 449 14.57 -16.68 -4.14
CA ALA A 449 14.15 -15.43 -3.54
C ALA A 449 13.52 -14.48 -4.58
N ARG A 450 14.10 -14.38 -5.77
CA ARG A 450 13.55 -13.58 -6.88
C ARG A 450 12.23 -14.16 -7.40
N ILE A 451 12.15 -15.48 -7.62
CA ILE A 451 10.89 -16.15 -7.97
C ILE A 451 9.83 -15.88 -6.90
N HIS A 452 10.21 -15.90 -5.62
CA HIS A 452 9.29 -15.61 -4.52
C HIS A 452 8.72 -14.18 -4.61
N ALA A 453 9.58 -13.18 -4.85
CA ALA A 453 9.18 -11.79 -5.04
C ALA A 453 8.23 -11.63 -6.26
N PHE A 454 8.50 -12.33 -7.36
CA PHE A 454 7.67 -12.27 -8.57
C PHE A 454 6.26 -12.81 -8.37
N ARG A 455 6.06 -13.86 -7.55
CA ARG A 455 4.72 -14.47 -7.34
C ARG A 455 3.65 -13.45 -6.93
N GLY A 456 4.03 -12.44 -6.14
CA GLY A 456 3.12 -11.37 -5.72
C GLY A 456 2.53 -10.55 -6.87
N ILE A 457 3.26 -10.45 -7.99
CA ILE A 457 2.87 -9.69 -9.19
C ILE A 457 1.63 -10.30 -9.85
N LEU A 458 1.64 -11.60 -10.12
CA LEU A 458 0.49 -12.26 -10.78
C LEU A 458 -0.77 -12.19 -9.94
N ASN A 459 -0.63 -12.39 -8.62
CA ASN A 459 -1.74 -12.25 -7.68
C ASN A 459 -2.35 -10.84 -7.71
N THR A 460 -1.48 -9.84 -7.79
CA THR A 460 -1.87 -8.43 -7.84
C THR A 460 -2.60 -8.05 -9.12
N LEU A 461 -2.15 -8.56 -10.28
CA LEU A 461 -2.77 -8.29 -11.55
C LEU A 461 -4.11 -9.03 -11.73
N SER A 462 -4.30 -10.15 -11.02
CA SER A 462 -5.48 -11.00 -11.15
C SER A 462 -5.74 -11.35 -12.63
N TRP A 463 -6.98 -11.25 -13.10
CA TRP A 463 -7.36 -11.52 -14.49
C TRP A 463 -6.61 -10.64 -15.51
N ARG A 464 -6.16 -9.43 -15.12
CA ARG A 464 -5.42 -8.51 -16.02
C ARG A 464 -4.04 -9.07 -16.40
N GLY A 465 -3.52 -10.00 -15.60
CA GLY A 465 -2.20 -10.62 -15.79
C GLY A 465 -2.22 -11.92 -16.59
N ALA A 466 -3.37 -12.38 -17.10
CA ALA A 466 -3.44 -13.64 -17.85
C ALA A 466 -2.47 -13.76 -19.04
N PRO A 467 -2.29 -12.73 -19.90
CA PRO A 467 -1.33 -12.82 -21.00
C PRO A 467 0.13 -12.85 -20.49
N LEU A 468 0.41 -12.16 -19.38
CA LEU A 468 1.72 -12.22 -18.71
C LEU A 468 1.98 -13.62 -18.14
N ALA A 469 0.98 -14.26 -17.54
CA ALA A 469 1.07 -15.63 -17.05
C ALA A 469 1.35 -16.64 -18.19
N SER A 470 0.74 -16.45 -19.36
CA SER A 470 1.02 -17.24 -20.55
C SER A 470 2.44 -17.02 -21.10
N ALA A 471 2.90 -15.77 -21.18
CA ALA A 471 4.27 -15.44 -21.57
C ALA A 471 5.30 -16.05 -20.61
N LEU A 472 5.00 -15.99 -19.32
CA LEU A 472 5.80 -16.56 -18.26
C LEU A 472 5.90 -18.09 -18.36
N LEU A 473 4.78 -18.79 -18.55
CA LEU A 473 4.78 -20.24 -18.70
C LEU A 473 5.65 -20.66 -19.90
N ARG A 474 5.52 -19.95 -21.03
CA ARG A 474 6.36 -20.19 -22.21
C ARG A 474 7.85 -20.00 -21.92
N ARG A 475 8.23 -18.94 -21.20
CA ARG A 475 9.64 -18.71 -20.79
C ARG A 475 10.16 -19.82 -19.88
N LEU A 476 9.37 -20.25 -18.90
CA LEU A 476 9.73 -21.35 -17.98
C LEU A 476 9.96 -22.68 -18.73
N CYS A 477 9.09 -23.00 -19.70
CA CYS A 477 9.24 -24.19 -20.53
C CYS A 477 10.47 -24.08 -21.45
N ALA A 478 10.65 -22.94 -22.13
CA ALA A 478 11.77 -22.73 -23.07
C ALA A 478 13.13 -22.80 -22.39
N ALA A 479 13.25 -22.22 -21.19
CA ALA A 479 14.48 -22.25 -20.40
C ALA A 479 14.67 -23.55 -19.60
N ASN A 480 13.77 -24.52 -19.76
CA ASN A 480 13.77 -25.80 -19.04
C ASN A 480 13.83 -25.65 -17.50
N PHE A 481 13.30 -24.55 -16.97
CA PHE A 481 13.36 -24.23 -15.54
C PHE A 481 12.55 -25.25 -14.72
N ILE A 482 11.48 -25.82 -15.27
CA ILE A 482 10.72 -26.89 -14.62
C ILE A 482 11.65 -28.07 -14.24
N GLN A 483 12.66 -28.32 -15.07
CA GLN A 483 13.66 -29.37 -14.92
C GLN A 483 14.94 -28.93 -14.18
N HIS A 484 14.93 -27.76 -13.51
CA HIS A 484 16.13 -27.18 -12.89
C HIS A 484 16.88 -28.20 -12.00
N PRO A 485 18.23 -28.25 -11.98
CA PRO A 485 18.99 -29.23 -11.18
C PRO A 485 18.71 -29.13 -9.67
N TYR A 486 18.61 -27.92 -9.13
CA TYR A 486 18.35 -27.69 -7.70
C TYR A 486 16.88 -27.91 -7.28
N HIS A 487 16.69 -28.60 -6.14
CA HIS A 487 15.38 -28.95 -5.58
C HIS A 487 14.56 -27.74 -5.13
N ASN A 488 15.18 -26.83 -4.38
CA ASN A 488 14.56 -25.60 -3.90
C ASN A 488 14.07 -24.70 -5.05
N VAL A 489 14.80 -24.66 -6.16
CA VAL A 489 14.40 -23.90 -7.35
C VAL A 489 13.17 -24.53 -8.00
N ARG A 490 13.14 -25.86 -8.17
CA ARG A 490 11.93 -26.55 -8.66
C ARG A 490 10.72 -26.29 -7.76
N ASP A 491 10.85 -26.39 -6.44
CA ASP A 491 9.76 -26.08 -5.51
C ASP A 491 9.30 -24.61 -5.65
N SER A 492 10.24 -23.71 -5.93
CA SER A 492 9.95 -22.31 -6.18
C SER A 492 9.16 -22.09 -7.47
N ILE A 493 9.45 -22.88 -8.51
CA ILE A 493 8.71 -22.83 -9.78
C ILE A 493 7.32 -23.44 -9.60
N VAL A 494 7.18 -24.54 -8.86
CA VAL A 494 5.87 -25.14 -8.55
C VAL A 494 4.94 -24.12 -7.90
N GLY A 495 5.42 -23.40 -6.89
CA GLY A 495 4.61 -22.35 -6.28
C GLY A 495 4.33 -21.16 -7.20
N LEU A 496 5.13 -20.92 -8.25
CA LEU A 496 4.84 -19.92 -9.28
C LEU A 496 3.78 -20.41 -10.29
N LEU A 497 3.85 -21.68 -10.71
CA LEU A 497 2.84 -22.33 -11.56
C LEU A 497 1.44 -22.22 -10.96
N MET A 498 1.32 -22.31 -9.63
CA MET A 498 0.04 -22.08 -8.95
C MET A 498 -0.56 -20.71 -9.26
N TYR A 499 0.23 -19.63 -9.26
CA TYR A 499 -0.25 -18.29 -9.58
C TYR A 499 -0.52 -18.11 -11.09
N ILE A 500 0.24 -18.80 -11.93
CA ILE A 500 0.02 -18.83 -13.39
C ILE A 500 -1.36 -19.42 -13.68
N PHE A 501 -1.64 -20.63 -13.19
CA PHE A 501 -2.94 -21.29 -13.43
C PHE A 501 -4.09 -20.72 -12.61
N ASN A 502 -3.82 -19.96 -11.54
CA ASN A 502 -4.87 -19.18 -10.86
C ASN A 502 -5.46 -18.06 -11.76
N THR A 503 -4.82 -17.75 -12.89
CA THR A 503 -5.42 -16.89 -13.92
C THR A 503 -6.41 -17.63 -14.82
N GLU A 504 -6.46 -18.97 -14.80
CA GLU A 504 -7.45 -19.76 -15.55
C GLU A 504 -8.82 -19.67 -14.88
N LEU A 505 -9.51 -18.56 -15.11
CA LEU A 505 -10.86 -18.33 -14.61
C LEU A 505 -11.88 -18.62 -15.72
N VAL A 506 -12.57 -19.75 -15.60
CA VAL A 506 -13.58 -20.20 -16.58
C VAL A 506 -14.97 -20.10 -15.98
N PHE A 507 -15.87 -19.39 -16.67
CA PHE A 507 -17.29 -19.34 -16.36
C PHE A 507 -18.09 -20.09 -17.43
N THR A 508 -19.24 -20.64 -17.05
CA THR A 508 -20.20 -21.22 -17.99
C THR A 508 -20.64 -20.18 -19.02
N GLY A 509 -20.42 -20.45 -20.30
CA GLY A 509 -20.72 -19.50 -21.40
C GLY A 509 -19.64 -18.43 -21.65
N GLY A 510 -18.56 -18.41 -20.87
CA GLY A 510 -17.41 -17.53 -21.08
C GLY A 510 -16.45 -18.07 -22.16
N GLN A 511 -15.74 -17.16 -22.84
CA GLN A 511 -14.70 -17.53 -23.79
C GLN A 511 -13.41 -17.98 -23.09
N ALA A 512 -12.71 -18.94 -23.70
CA ALA A 512 -11.35 -19.28 -23.31
C ALA A 512 -10.44 -18.08 -23.59
N GLY A 513 -9.89 -17.49 -22.53
CA GLY A 513 -9.07 -16.29 -22.62
C GLY A 513 -7.60 -16.57 -22.92
N PRO A 514 -6.73 -15.54 -22.80
CA PRO A 514 -5.29 -15.67 -22.95
C PRO A 514 -4.60 -16.36 -21.75
N ALA A 515 -5.37 -16.79 -20.75
CA ALA A 515 -4.85 -17.50 -19.59
C ALA A 515 -4.34 -18.89 -20.00
N PRO A 516 -3.18 -19.32 -19.48
CA PRO A 516 -2.69 -20.67 -19.71
C PRO A 516 -3.62 -21.69 -19.07
N ARG A 517 -3.94 -22.76 -19.80
CA ARG A 517 -4.84 -23.81 -19.33
C ARG A 517 -4.06 -24.93 -18.65
N LEU A 518 -4.46 -25.27 -17.45
CA LEU A 518 -3.86 -26.36 -16.69
C LEU A 518 -4.03 -27.69 -17.43
N ALA A 519 -5.18 -27.93 -18.06
CA ALA A 519 -5.45 -29.14 -18.81
C ALA A 519 -4.45 -29.35 -19.96
N ASP A 520 -4.15 -28.28 -20.71
CA ASP A 520 -3.22 -28.33 -21.85
C ASP A 520 -1.78 -28.58 -21.35
N PHE A 521 -1.39 -27.94 -20.24
CA PHE A 521 -0.10 -28.18 -19.60
C PHE A 521 0.05 -29.63 -19.09
N ILE A 522 -0.99 -30.18 -18.44
CA ILE A 522 -0.98 -31.58 -18.00
C ILE A 522 -0.88 -32.52 -19.19
N ALA A 523 -1.63 -32.25 -20.27
CA ALA A 523 -1.58 -33.05 -21.49
C ALA A 523 -0.17 -33.04 -22.12
N GLU A 524 0.53 -31.90 -22.07
CA GLU A 524 1.91 -31.80 -22.55
C GLU A 524 2.90 -32.62 -21.71
N ILE A 525 2.73 -32.65 -20.38
CA ILE A 525 3.70 -33.33 -19.51
C ILE A 525 3.37 -34.82 -19.32
N LYS A 526 2.10 -35.24 -19.42
CA LYS A 526 1.69 -36.64 -19.24
C LYS A 526 2.55 -37.64 -20.04
N PRO A 527 2.88 -37.42 -21.32
CA PRO A 527 3.81 -38.28 -22.07
C PRO A 527 5.22 -38.34 -21.48
N LYS A 528 5.75 -37.22 -20.96
CA LYS A 528 7.08 -37.14 -20.33
C LYS A 528 7.16 -37.96 -19.03
N LEU A 529 6.01 -38.25 -18.40
CA LEU A 529 5.89 -39.06 -17.20
C LEU A 529 5.65 -40.54 -17.46
N ALA A 530 5.14 -40.91 -18.63
CA ALA A 530 4.86 -42.30 -19.00
C ALA A 530 6.03 -43.27 -18.71
N PRO A 531 7.32 -42.90 -18.89
CA PRO A 531 8.44 -43.78 -18.55
C PRO A 531 8.58 -44.11 -17.05
N LEU A 532 7.93 -43.38 -16.14
CA LEU A 532 7.96 -43.65 -14.69
C LEU A 532 7.02 -44.77 -14.28
N TYR A 533 5.94 -44.95 -15.04
CA TYR A 533 4.88 -45.89 -14.73
C TYR A 533 5.13 -47.22 -15.45
N ASP A 534 4.68 -48.31 -14.86
CA ASP A 534 4.58 -49.61 -15.51
C ASP A 534 3.25 -49.79 -16.25
N SER A 535 3.03 -50.96 -16.84
CA SER A 535 1.80 -51.31 -17.55
C SER A 535 0.55 -51.34 -16.68
N ASN A 536 0.71 -51.34 -15.34
CA ASN A 536 -0.38 -51.35 -14.38
C ASN A 536 -0.66 -49.94 -13.82
N GLY A 537 0.07 -48.92 -14.28
CA GLY A 537 -0.02 -47.55 -13.76
C GLY A 537 0.68 -47.35 -12.42
N GLU A 538 1.48 -48.30 -11.96
CA GLU A 538 2.28 -48.17 -10.74
C GLU A 538 3.66 -47.58 -11.05
N ILE A 539 4.26 -46.86 -10.09
CA ILE A 539 5.62 -46.35 -10.25
C ILE A 539 6.59 -47.52 -10.19
N ARG A 540 7.40 -47.72 -11.24
CA ARG A 540 8.37 -48.83 -11.32
C ARG A 540 9.26 -48.87 -10.06
N GLN A 541 9.26 -50.00 -9.34
CA GLN A 541 9.99 -50.16 -8.06
C GLN A 541 11.50 -49.85 -8.15
N GLU A 542 12.15 -50.16 -9.28
CA GLU A 542 13.56 -49.82 -9.53
C GLU A 542 13.81 -48.30 -9.52
N LYS A 543 12.84 -47.52 -10.04
CA LYS A 543 12.87 -46.06 -10.01
C LYS A 543 12.47 -45.50 -8.64
N LEU A 544 11.67 -46.23 -7.86
CA LEU A 544 11.34 -45.92 -6.47
C LEU A 544 12.58 -46.04 -5.57
N MET A 545 13.42 -47.07 -5.77
CA MET A 545 14.70 -47.23 -5.05
C MET A 545 15.73 -46.19 -5.50
N ALA A 546 15.81 -45.85 -6.79
CA ALA A 546 16.61 -44.71 -7.27
C ALA A 546 16.10 -43.34 -6.73
N MET A 547 14.79 -43.20 -6.49
CA MET A 547 14.15 -42.06 -5.84
C MET A 547 14.60 -41.88 -4.38
N TYR A 548 14.76 -42.98 -3.64
CA TYR A 548 15.19 -42.96 -2.24
C TYR A 548 16.71 -42.84 -2.07
N PHE A 549 17.51 -43.46 -2.95
CA PHE A 549 18.97 -43.54 -2.76
C PHE A 549 19.80 -42.54 -3.59
N TYR A 550 19.35 -42.08 -4.76
CA TYR A 550 20.20 -41.33 -5.69
C TYR A 550 19.61 -40.03 -6.25
N GLY A 551 18.36 -39.68 -5.95
CA GLY A 551 17.76 -38.40 -6.36
C GLY A 551 17.71 -38.15 -7.87
N ARG A 552 17.88 -39.19 -8.71
CA ARG A 552 17.86 -39.09 -10.19
C ARG A 552 16.54 -39.61 -10.75
N LEU A 553 15.52 -38.76 -10.72
CA LEU A 553 14.40 -38.84 -11.67
C LEU A 553 14.82 -38.16 -12.98
N PRO A 554 14.25 -38.51 -14.15
CA PRO A 554 14.21 -37.59 -15.27
C PRO A 554 13.68 -36.25 -14.74
N PRO A 555 14.29 -35.11 -15.07
CA PRO A 555 13.94 -33.85 -14.40
C PRO A 555 12.44 -33.48 -14.46
N ASP A 556 11.75 -33.82 -15.55
CA ASP A 556 10.29 -33.68 -15.73
C ASP A 556 9.46 -34.45 -14.70
N ALA A 557 9.90 -35.68 -14.45
CA ALA A 557 9.29 -36.61 -13.53
C ALA A 557 9.52 -36.21 -12.07
N LYS A 558 10.65 -35.54 -11.77
CA LYS A 558 10.93 -34.97 -10.44
C LYS A 558 10.08 -33.75 -10.15
N ALA A 559 9.94 -32.86 -11.14
CA ALA A 559 9.09 -31.69 -11.04
C ALA A 559 7.63 -32.07 -10.77
N LEU A 560 7.13 -33.13 -11.42
CA LEU A 560 5.76 -33.58 -11.25
C LEU A 560 5.49 -34.42 -10.00
N VAL A 561 6.45 -35.23 -9.57
CA VAL A 561 6.35 -35.89 -8.25
C VAL A 561 6.44 -34.87 -7.12
N GLN A 562 7.19 -33.77 -7.30
CA GLN A 562 7.19 -32.63 -6.37
C GLN A 562 5.89 -31.81 -6.45
N LEU A 563 5.32 -31.57 -7.64
CA LEU A 563 3.96 -31.00 -7.81
C LEU A 563 2.97 -31.86 -7.02
N THR A 564 2.86 -33.15 -7.31
CA THR A 564 1.90 -34.07 -6.66
C THR A 564 2.14 -34.27 -5.15
N ARG A 565 3.39 -34.29 -4.67
CA ARG A 565 3.71 -34.36 -3.21
C ARG A 565 3.41 -33.04 -2.48
N THR A 566 3.68 -31.89 -3.10
CA THR A 566 3.32 -30.58 -2.55
C THR A 566 1.81 -30.35 -2.59
N GLU A 567 1.13 -30.98 -3.56
CA GLU A 567 -0.32 -30.94 -3.76
C GLU A 567 -1.12 -31.71 -2.72
N ARG A 568 -0.62 -32.84 -2.21
CA ARG A 568 -1.28 -33.55 -1.09
C ARG A 568 -1.44 -32.68 0.17
N CYS A 569 -0.51 -31.74 0.40
CA CYS A 569 -0.48 -30.95 1.63
C CYS A 569 -1.02 -29.52 1.52
N ARG A 570 -1.17 -28.95 0.31
CA ARG A 570 -1.59 -27.53 0.15
C ARG A 570 -2.79 -27.28 -0.77
N TRP A 571 -2.98 -28.06 -1.83
CA TRP A 571 -4.08 -27.88 -2.80
C TRP A 571 -5.46 -28.27 -2.25
N ALA A 572 -5.53 -29.27 -1.37
CA ALA A 572 -6.78 -29.72 -0.74
C ALA A 572 -7.43 -28.67 0.19
N SER A 573 -6.73 -27.58 0.53
CA SER A 573 -7.21 -26.61 1.52
C SER A 573 -7.92 -25.38 0.94
N ARG A 574 -7.88 -25.11 -0.39
CA ARG A 574 -8.30 -23.79 -0.91
C ARG A 574 -9.09 -23.72 -2.23
N THR A 575 -9.35 -24.80 -2.98
CA THR A 575 -10.19 -24.71 -4.19
C THR A 575 -11.09 -25.94 -4.40
N SER A 576 -12.33 -25.71 -4.83
CA SER A 576 -13.33 -26.74 -5.19
C SER A 576 -13.08 -27.41 -6.55
N SER A 577 -12.06 -26.98 -7.31
CA SER A 577 -11.60 -27.64 -8.54
C SER A 577 -10.73 -28.88 -8.28
N ALA A 578 -10.32 -29.12 -7.03
CA ALA A 578 -9.42 -30.20 -6.64
C ALA A 578 -9.98 -31.62 -6.87
N THR A 579 -11.30 -31.80 -6.85
CA THR A 579 -11.93 -33.12 -7.03
C THR A 579 -11.77 -33.63 -8.46
N SER A 580 -11.73 -32.75 -9.46
CA SER A 580 -11.53 -33.14 -10.86
C SER A 580 -10.07 -33.55 -11.16
N PHE A 581 -9.11 -32.98 -10.42
CA PHE A 581 -7.67 -33.21 -10.63
C PHE A 581 -7.24 -34.63 -10.25
N LEU A 582 -7.76 -35.18 -9.15
CA LEU A 582 -7.50 -36.56 -8.73
C LEU A 582 -8.05 -37.61 -9.70
N TYR A 583 -9.18 -37.33 -10.37
CA TYR A 583 -9.77 -38.23 -11.36
C TYR A 583 -9.05 -38.19 -12.73
N THR A 584 -8.31 -37.13 -13.05
CA THR A 584 -7.73 -36.94 -14.39
C THR A 584 -6.31 -37.50 -14.52
N ILE A 585 -5.60 -37.68 -13.40
CA ILE A 585 -4.21 -38.16 -13.36
C ILE A 585 -4.13 -39.65 -13.08
N MET A 586 -5.16 -40.25 -12.47
CA MET A 586 -5.24 -41.69 -12.28
C MET A 586 -5.70 -42.38 -13.58
N PRO A 587 -5.20 -43.60 -13.89
CA PRO A 587 -5.79 -44.42 -14.93
C PRO A 587 -7.29 -44.60 -14.68
N ASP A 588 -8.10 -44.63 -15.74
CA ASP A 588 -9.53 -44.89 -15.64
C ASP A 588 -9.78 -46.14 -14.77
N GLY A 589 -10.42 -45.98 -13.62
CA GLY A 589 -10.80 -47.07 -12.71
C GLY A 589 -10.21 -47.06 -11.29
N VAL A 590 -9.40 -46.08 -10.89
CA VAL A 590 -8.88 -45.99 -9.51
C VAL A 590 -9.69 -44.97 -8.69
N THR A 591 -10.48 -45.46 -7.73
CA THR A 591 -11.16 -44.63 -6.72
C THR A 591 -10.22 -44.27 -5.57
N PRO A 592 -10.22 -43.02 -5.07
CA PRO A 592 -9.36 -42.60 -3.96
C PRO A 592 -9.88 -43.14 -2.61
N THR A 593 -9.02 -43.77 -1.83
CA THR A 593 -9.15 -43.90 -0.36
C THR A 593 -8.45 -42.76 0.34
#